data_AF-A0A356I8K3-F1
#
_entry.id   AF-A0A356I8K3-F1
#
_cell.length_a   1.000
_cell.length_b   1.000
_cell.length_c   1.000
_cell.angle_alpha   90.00
_cell.angle_beta   90.00
_cell.angle_gamma   90.00
#
_symmetry.space_group_name_H-M   'P 1'
#
loop_
_entity.id
_entity.type
_entity.pdbx_description
1 polymer ?
#
loop_
_entity_poly.entity_id
_entity_poly.type
_entity_poly.pdbx_seq_one_letter_code
_entity_poly.pdbx_strand_id
1 'polypeptide(L)'
;AEKAEATAIDEALFENEQEKTLAAAVAGLELTEDMAGNLDKLFALSPVIAAFFDNTMVMADDVAVKANRLALLKALADKASVVAVFNLLNSK
;
A
#
# COMPACT_ATOMS: atom_id res chain seq x y z
N ALA A 1 -1.75 -26.26 9.68
CA ALA A 1 -2.35 -24.91 9.55
C ALA A 1 -1.26 -23.99 9.02
N GLU A 2 -1.10 -23.94 7.71
CA GLU A 2 -0.16 -23.03 7.06
C GLU A 2 -0.73 -21.62 7.16
N LYS A 3 -0.21 -20.85 8.13
CA LYS A 3 -0.34 -19.40 8.13
C LYS A 3 0.48 -18.89 6.94
N ALA A 4 -0.16 -18.72 5.80
CA ALA A 4 0.35 -17.83 4.77
C ALA A 4 0.19 -16.38 5.28
N GLU A 5 1.08 -15.99 6.20
CA GLU A 5 1.45 -14.59 6.35
C GLU A 5 2.24 -14.25 5.08
N ALA A 6 1.53 -13.98 3.98
CA ALA A 6 2.16 -13.49 2.76
C ALA A 6 2.73 -12.11 3.09
N THR A 7 3.99 -12.07 3.49
CA THR A 7 4.75 -10.83 3.71
C THR A 7 5.27 -10.25 2.40
N ALA A 8 5.18 -11.00 1.30
CA ALA A 8 5.63 -10.60 -0.02
C ALA A 8 4.44 -10.42 -0.96
N ILE A 9 4.48 -9.33 -1.73
CA ILE A 9 3.54 -9.03 -2.80
C ILE A 9 3.92 -9.90 -4.00
N ASP A 10 2.98 -10.67 -4.53
CA ASP A 10 3.15 -11.51 -5.72
C ASP A 10 2.37 -10.91 -6.89
N GLU A 11 3.09 -10.49 -7.93
CA GLU A 11 2.48 -9.87 -9.11
C GLU A 11 1.68 -10.86 -9.97
N ALA A 12 1.95 -12.16 -9.85
CA ALA A 12 1.20 -13.19 -10.56
C ALA A 12 -0.22 -13.38 -10.00
N LEU A 13 -0.47 -12.93 -8.77
CA LEU A 13 -1.77 -13.01 -8.09
C LEU A 13 -2.64 -11.77 -8.28
N PHE A 14 -2.20 -10.79 -9.06
CA PHE A 14 -3.00 -9.59 -9.35
C PHE A 14 -4.12 -9.90 -10.35
N GLU A 15 -5.36 -9.61 -9.95
CA GLU A 15 -6.53 -9.86 -10.79
C GLU A 15 -6.92 -8.64 -11.63
N ASN A 16 -6.54 -7.44 -11.20
CA ASN A 16 -6.88 -6.20 -11.88
C ASN A 16 -5.69 -5.21 -12.03
N GLU A 17 -5.92 -4.15 -12.80
CA GLU A 17 -4.90 -3.12 -13.06
C GLU A 17 -4.69 -2.21 -11.84
N GLN A 18 -5.69 -2.07 -10.97
CA GLN A 18 -5.61 -1.22 -9.79
C GLN A 18 -4.67 -1.81 -8.73
N GLU A 19 -4.64 -3.13 -8.58
CA GLU A 19 -3.66 -3.87 -7.77
C GLU A 19 -2.24 -3.58 -8.24
N LYS A 20 -2.00 -3.70 -9.55
CA LYS A 20 -0.70 -3.39 -10.18
C LYS A 20 -0.30 -1.94 -10.00
N THR A 21 -1.26 -1.03 -10.22
CA THR A 21 -1.03 0.41 -10.10
C THR A 21 -0.67 0.79 -8.66
N LEU A 22 -1.41 0.27 -7.68
CA LEU A 22 -1.13 0.50 -6.28
C LEU A 22 0.21 -0.11 -5.87
N ALA A 23 0.53 -1.33 -6.34
CA ALA A 23 1.82 -1.98 -6.08
C ALA A 23 2.99 -1.16 -6.62
N ALA A 24 2.92 -0.73 -7.87
CA ALA A 24 3.93 0.10 -8.50
C ALA A 24 4.09 1.45 -7.77
N ALA A 25 2.98 2.08 -7.38
CA ALA A 25 3.00 3.35 -6.69
C ALA A 25 3.58 3.23 -5.26
N VAL A 26 3.29 2.14 -4.55
CA VAL A 26 3.90 1.82 -3.25
C VAL A 26 5.39 1.50 -3.41
N ALA A 27 5.78 0.74 -4.43
CA ALA A 27 7.19 0.42 -4.71
C ALA A 27 7.99 1.69 -5.07
N GLY A 28 7.44 2.55 -5.92
CA GLY A 28 8.02 3.83 -6.32
C GLY A 28 7.95 4.93 -5.26
N LEU A 29 7.23 4.71 -4.14
CA LEU A 29 7.23 5.63 -3.02
C LEU A 29 8.57 5.54 -2.27
N GLU A 30 9.53 6.34 -2.75
CA GLU A 30 10.81 6.59 -2.12
C GLU A 30 10.69 7.78 -1.17
N LEU A 31 10.85 7.49 0.12
CA LEU A 31 10.91 8.48 1.18
C LEU A 31 12.32 9.07 1.21
N THR A 32 12.43 10.36 0.99
CA THR A 32 13.70 11.10 1.04
C THR A 32 13.82 11.87 2.37
N GLU A 33 14.90 12.64 2.54
CA GLU A 33 15.05 13.56 3.69
C GLU A 33 14.03 14.72 3.65
N ASP A 34 13.46 15.01 2.46
CA ASP A 34 12.39 16.00 2.30
C ASP A 34 11.04 15.41 2.68
N MET A 35 10.69 15.61 3.96
CA MET A 35 9.45 15.10 4.52
C MET A 35 8.20 15.83 4.01
N ALA A 36 8.31 17.09 3.59
CA ALA A 36 7.19 17.81 2.99
C ALA A 36 6.86 17.22 1.61
N GLY A 37 7.88 16.97 0.79
CA GLY A 37 7.72 16.24 -0.47
C GLY A 37 7.22 14.82 -0.28
N ASN A 38 7.61 14.13 0.79
CA ASN A 38 7.09 12.79 1.12
C ASN A 38 5.59 12.81 1.47
N LEU A 39 5.12 13.84 2.19
CA LEU A 39 3.69 14.03 2.46
C LEU A 39 2.90 14.23 1.17
N ASP A 40 3.38 15.10 0.27
CA ASP A 40 2.73 15.34 -1.02
C ASP A 40 2.64 14.07 -1.88
N LYS A 41 3.71 13.27 -1.92
CA LYS A 41 3.73 11.96 -2.58
C LYS A 41 2.70 11.00 -1.98
N LEU A 42 2.57 10.98 -0.65
CA LEU A 42 1.56 10.18 0.04
C LEU A 42 0.13 10.65 -0.26
N PHE A 43 -0.11 11.96 -0.28
CA PHE A 43 -1.42 12.50 -0.66
C PHE A 43 -1.75 12.18 -2.12
N ALA A 44 -0.77 12.20 -3.02
CA ALA A 44 -0.94 11.81 -4.43
C ALA A 44 -1.34 10.34 -4.62
N LEU A 45 -1.09 9.46 -3.63
CA LEU A 45 -1.57 8.07 -3.65
C LEU A 45 -3.06 7.94 -3.31
N SER A 46 -3.68 8.94 -2.68
CA SER A 46 -5.11 8.89 -2.29
C SER A 46 -6.06 8.44 -3.42
N PRO A 47 -6.01 9.02 -4.64
CA PRO A 47 -6.86 8.57 -5.75
C PRO A 47 -6.53 7.14 -6.21
N VAL A 48 -5.27 6.71 -6.14
CA VAL A 48 -4.85 5.34 -6.50
C VAL A 48 -5.41 4.33 -5.49
N ILE A 49 -5.34 4.67 -4.20
CA ILE A 49 -5.88 3.86 -3.11
C ILE A 49 -7.40 3.77 -3.22
N ALA A 50 -8.09 4.90 -3.48
CA ALA A 50 -9.53 4.91 -3.69
C ALA A 50 -9.93 4.04 -4.88
N ALA A 51 -9.27 4.19 -6.04
CA ALA A 51 -9.52 3.37 -7.21
C ALA A 51 -9.28 1.87 -6.94
N PHE A 52 -8.28 1.52 -6.12
CA PHE A 52 -8.08 0.17 -5.66
C PHE A 52 -9.30 -0.34 -4.88
N PHE A 53 -9.79 0.37 -3.86
CA PHE A 53 -10.95 -0.08 -3.08
C PHE A 53 -12.25 -0.13 -3.88
N ASP A 54 -12.43 0.79 -4.84
CA ASP A 54 -13.62 0.83 -5.69
C ASP A 54 -13.69 -0.34 -6.67
N ASN A 55 -12.53 -0.86 -7.11
CA ASN A 55 -12.45 -1.92 -8.12
C ASN A 55 -11.96 -3.27 -7.57
N THR A 56 -11.49 -3.32 -6.32
CA THR A 56 -10.83 -4.49 -5.74
C THR A 56 -11.49 -4.89 -4.44
N MET A 57 -12.08 -6.07 -4.41
CA MET A 57 -12.64 -6.63 -3.19
C MET A 57 -11.54 -7.27 -2.34
N VAL A 58 -11.10 -6.61 -1.27
CA VAL A 58 -10.00 -7.09 -0.41
C VAL A 58 -10.29 -8.46 0.21
N MET A 59 -11.56 -8.73 0.54
CA MET A 59 -12.01 -10.03 1.06
C MET A 59 -12.37 -10.98 -0.09
N ALA A 60 -11.39 -11.30 -0.92
CA ALA A 60 -11.54 -12.32 -1.97
C ALA A 60 -11.76 -13.72 -1.38
N ASP A 61 -12.45 -14.58 -2.13
CA ASP A 61 -12.63 -16.00 -1.79
C ASP A 61 -11.30 -16.77 -1.85
N ASP A 62 -10.44 -16.42 -2.79
CA ASP A 62 -9.10 -16.99 -2.91
C ASP A 62 -8.20 -16.46 -1.78
N VAL A 63 -7.73 -17.38 -0.94
CA VAL A 63 -6.89 -17.07 0.23
C VAL A 63 -5.54 -16.47 -0.19
N ALA A 64 -4.97 -16.89 -1.31
CA ALA A 64 -3.72 -16.36 -1.83
C ALA A 64 -3.90 -14.92 -2.34
N VAL A 65 -4.95 -14.66 -3.12
CA VAL A 65 -5.28 -13.30 -3.61
C VAL A 65 -5.57 -12.37 -2.44
N LYS A 66 -6.37 -12.82 -1.47
CA LYS A 66 -6.65 -12.07 -0.25
C LYS A 66 -5.38 -11.74 0.53
N ALA A 67 -4.49 -12.72 0.72
CA ALA A 67 -3.22 -12.52 1.41
C ALA A 67 -2.34 -11.49 0.67
N ASN A 68 -2.29 -11.56 -0.66
CA ASN A 68 -1.56 -10.61 -1.50
C ASN A 68 -2.09 -9.17 -1.34
N ARG A 69 -3.42 -8.99 -1.39
CA ARG A 69 -4.08 -7.68 -1.17
C ARG A 69 -3.79 -7.11 0.21
N LEU A 70 -3.82 -7.96 1.24
CA LEU A 70 -3.47 -7.56 2.60
C LEU A 70 -1.99 -7.17 2.72
N ALA A 71 -1.08 -7.89 2.06
CA ALA A 71 0.34 -7.55 2.00
C ALA A 71 0.56 -6.17 1.37
N LEU A 72 -0.16 -5.88 0.28
CA LEU A 72 -0.12 -4.59 -0.41
C LEU A 72 -0.56 -3.43 0.50
N LEU A 73 -1.70 -3.60 1.18
CA LEU A 73 -2.23 -2.61 2.12
C LEU A 73 -1.30 -2.43 3.32
N LYS A 74 -0.69 -3.51 3.81
CA LYS A 74 0.30 -3.43 4.88
C LYS A 74 1.54 -2.65 4.46
N ALA A 75 2.09 -2.92 3.27
CA ALA A 75 3.26 -2.19 2.77
C ALA A 75 2.99 -0.69 2.62
N LEU A 76 1.80 -0.32 2.14
CA LEU A 76 1.35 1.06 2.09
C LEU A 76 1.23 1.68 3.49
N ALA A 77 0.56 0.99 4.42
CA ALA A 77 0.35 1.48 5.78
C ALA A 77 1.66 1.67 6.54
N ASP A 78 2.63 0.76 6.36
CA ASP A 78 3.95 0.85 6.98
C ASP A 78 4.69 2.10 6.46
N LYS A 79 4.64 2.39 5.15
CA LYS A 79 5.22 3.62 4.58
C LYS A 79 4.51 4.90 5.03
N ALA A 80 3.18 4.88 5.08
CA ALA A 80 2.39 6.01 5.57
C ALA A 80 2.63 6.29 7.06
N SER A 81 2.84 5.24 7.86
CA SER A 81 3.11 5.35 9.30
C SER A 81 4.41 6.12 9.57
N VAL A 82 5.47 5.88 8.79
CA VAL A 82 6.74 6.62 8.91
C VAL A 82 6.52 8.13 8.77
N VAL A 83 5.72 8.54 7.80
CA VAL A 83 5.42 9.96 7.55
C VAL A 83 4.45 10.53 8.59
N ALA A 84 3.45 9.75 9.03
CA ALA A 84 2.52 10.17 10.08
C ALA A 84 3.22 10.40 11.43
N VAL A 85 4.14 9.52 11.81
CA VAL A 85 4.95 9.64 13.03
C VAL A 85 5.83 10.90 12.98
N PHE A 86 6.41 11.21 11.83
CA PHE A 86 7.19 12.44 11.66
C PHE A 86 6.34 13.70 11.84
N ASN A 87 5.15 13.76 11.23
CA ASN A 87 4.27 14.92 11.36
C ASN A 87 3.85 15.17 12.83
N LEU A 88 3.63 14.10 13.61
CA LEU A 88 3.37 14.18 15.05
C LEU A 88 4.57 14.71 15.85
N LEU A 89 5.80 14.37 15.46
CA LEU A 89 7.03 14.83 16.11
C LEU A 89 7.34 16.31 15.79
N ASN A 90 7.05 16.75 14.56
CA ASN A 90 7.34 18.11 14.08
C ASN A 90 6.26 19.15 14.45
N SER A 91 5.14 18.71 15.04
CA SER A 91 4.03 19.59 15.47
C SER A 91 4.26 20.22 16.87
N LYS A 92 5.50 20.57 17.22
CA LYS A 92 5.86 21.24 18.49
C LYS A 92 6.51 22.60 18.27
#